data_AF-A0A384ZCE8-F1
#
_entry.id   AF-A0A384ZCE8-F1
#
_cell.length_a   1.000
_cell.length_b   1.000
_cell.length_c   1.000
_cell.angle_alpha   90.00
_cell.angle_beta   90.00
_cell.angle_gamma   90.00
#
_symmetry.space_group_name_H-M   'P 1'
#
loop_
_entity.id
_entity.type
_entity.pdbx_description
1 polymer ?
#
loop_
_entity_poly.entity_id
_entity_poly.type
_entity_poly.pdbx_seq_one_letter_code
_entity_poly.pdbx_strand_id
1 'polypeptide(L)'
;MLGEQNTQQELLTAFHHDAEWWKSTLGDIDTDIKMIGQLMNVKIYKANTPNLFERLQQFNHEIKERAAETKHLKKEIVEYESKLRGILECEDTSCDTYYLVNHKALKDRFEEFYTGFSYFKTGVYNYIGGIL
;
A
#
# COMPACT_ATOMS: atom_id res chain seq x y z
N MET A 1 -11.97 9.17 -33.59
CA MET A 1 -12.51 7.94 -32.97
C MET A 1 -12.74 8.29 -31.50
N LEU A 2 -13.97 8.61 -31.14
CA LEU A 2 -14.36 8.96 -29.78
C LEU A 2 -14.43 7.64 -28.99
N GLY A 3 -13.64 7.56 -27.92
CA GLY A 3 -13.50 6.37 -27.10
C GLY A 3 -14.83 5.95 -26.47
N GLU A 4 -15.03 4.65 -26.37
CA GLU A 4 -16.16 4.04 -25.66
C GLU A 4 -16.24 4.62 -24.25
N GLN A 5 -17.34 5.29 -23.94
CA GLN A 5 -17.68 5.61 -22.56
C GLN A 5 -18.12 4.30 -21.90
N ASN A 6 -17.31 3.80 -20.96
CA ASN A 6 -17.71 2.67 -20.11
C ASN A 6 -19.02 3.02 -19.39
N THR A 7 -19.93 2.05 -19.29
CA THR A 7 -21.14 2.17 -18.49
C THR A 7 -20.80 2.38 -17.01
N GLN A 8 -21.68 3.03 -16.27
CA GLN A 8 -21.50 3.28 -14.83
C GLN A 8 -21.24 1.98 -14.05
N GLN A 9 -21.88 0.88 -14.46
CA GLN A 9 -21.70 -0.44 -13.89
C GLN A 9 -20.32 -1.04 -14.14
N GLU A 10 -19.74 -0.86 -15.34
CA GLU A 10 -18.38 -1.31 -15.65
C GLU A 10 -17.34 -0.55 -14.83
N LEU A 11 -17.56 0.76 -14.64
CA LEU A 11 -16.66 1.60 -13.85
C LEU A 11 -16.69 1.25 -12.35
N LEU A 12 -17.88 1.05 -11.78
CA LEU A 12 -18.02 0.58 -10.39
C LEU A 12 -17.40 -0.80 -10.19
N THR A 13 -17.54 -1.68 -11.18
CA THR A 13 -16.89 -3.00 -11.19
C THR A 13 -15.37 -2.86 -11.17
N ALA A 14 -14.80 -1.99 -12.01
CA ALA A 14 -13.37 -1.70 -12.00
C ALA A 14 -12.90 -1.15 -10.65
N PHE A 15 -13.68 -0.27 -10.02
CA PHE A 15 -13.33 0.33 -8.73
C PHE A 15 -13.35 -0.69 -7.59
N HIS A 16 -14.28 -1.65 -7.65
CA HIS A 16 -14.29 -2.76 -6.73
C HIS A 16 -13.08 -3.67 -6.92
N HIS A 17 -12.71 -3.99 -8.16
CA HIS A 17 -11.52 -4.77 -8.46
C HIS A 17 -10.24 -4.11 -7.97
N ASP A 18 -10.10 -2.80 -8.17
CA ASP A 18 -8.97 -2.02 -7.67
C ASP A 18 -8.89 -2.10 -6.14
N ALA A 19 -10.01 -1.92 -5.43
CA ALA A 19 -10.05 -2.00 -3.97
C ALA A 19 -9.67 -3.38 -3.42
N GLU A 20 -10.16 -4.46 -4.04
CA GLU A 20 -9.78 -5.83 -3.69
C GLU A 20 -8.29 -6.09 -3.95
N TRP A 21 -7.77 -5.60 -5.08
CA TRP A 21 -6.34 -5.68 -5.39
C TRP A 21 -5.48 -4.92 -4.36
N TRP A 22 -5.89 -3.71 -3.97
CA TRP A 22 -5.21 -2.93 -2.95
C TRP A 22 -5.19 -3.66 -1.61
N LYS A 23 -6.32 -4.25 -1.19
CA LYS A 23 -6.42 -5.06 0.04
C LYS A 23 -5.48 -6.25 0.03
N SER A 24 -5.50 -7.03 -1.05
CA SER A 24 -4.60 -8.18 -1.21
C SER A 24 -3.15 -7.76 -1.11
N THR A 25 -2.78 -6.71 -1.85
CA THR A 25 -1.41 -6.18 -1.88
C THR A 25 -0.95 -5.70 -0.51
N LEU A 26 -1.82 -5.04 0.27
CA LEU A 26 -1.49 -4.64 1.64
C LEU A 26 -1.42 -5.84 2.60
N GLY A 27 -2.08 -6.95 2.29
CA GLY A 27 -1.89 -8.24 2.97
C GLY A 27 -0.49 -8.80 2.74
N ASP A 28 -0.02 -8.75 1.50
CA ASP A 28 1.34 -9.17 1.13
C ASP A 28 2.38 -8.26 1.77
N ILE A 29 2.17 -6.94 1.74
CA ILE A 29 3.07 -5.95 2.39
C ILE A 29 3.16 -6.18 3.90
N ASP A 30 2.06 -6.50 4.58
CA ASP A 30 2.11 -6.87 6.01
C ASP A 30 2.99 -8.10 6.27
N THR A 31 2.98 -9.05 5.34
CA THR A 31 3.81 -10.25 5.41
C THR A 31 5.28 -9.90 5.18
N ASP A 32 5.57 -9.10 4.15
CA ASP A 32 6.91 -8.57 3.88
C ASP A 32 7.45 -7.79 5.08
N ILE A 33 6.62 -6.96 5.71
CA ILE A 33 7.01 -6.16 6.88
C ILE A 33 7.44 -7.05 8.04
N LYS A 34 6.69 -8.12 8.32
CA LYS A 34 7.04 -9.09 9.36
C LYS A 34 8.33 -9.81 9.02
N MET A 35 8.50 -10.25 7.78
CA MET A 35 9.71 -10.94 7.33
C MET A 35 10.94 -10.05 7.41
N ILE A 36 10.86 -8.81 6.89
CA ILE A 36 11.93 -7.81 6.98
C ILE A 36 12.28 -7.53 8.44
N GLY A 37 11.27 -7.33 9.29
CA GLY A 37 11.48 -7.13 10.73
C GLY A 37 12.20 -8.31 11.41
N GLN A 38 11.86 -9.55 11.07
CA GLN A 38 12.56 -10.74 11.58
C GLN A 38 14.00 -10.81 11.06
N LEU A 39 14.18 -10.54 9.77
CA LEU A 39 15.46 -10.64 9.07
C LEU A 39 16.47 -9.62 9.62
N MET A 40 16.04 -8.39 9.93
CA MET A 40 16.88 -7.37 10.58
C MET A 40 17.25 -7.69 12.04
N ASN A 41 16.52 -8.59 12.71
CA ASN A 41 16.73 -8.95 14.11
C ASN A 41 17.64 -10.19 14.31
N VAL A 42 18.12 -10.80 13.23
CA VAL A 42 19.04 -11.95 13.30
C VAL A 42 20.38 -11.52 13.91
N LYS A 43 20.94 -12.38 14.79
CA LYS A 43 22.13 -12.07 15.61
C LYS A 43 23.40 -11.70 14.82
N ILE A 44 23.47 -12.04 13.54
CA ILE A 44 24.65 -11.76 12.69
C ILE A 44 24.91 -10.26 12.51
N TYR A 45 23.89 -9.41 12.68
CA TYR A 45 24.02 -7.95 12.57
C TYR A 45 24.41 -7.26 13.88
N LYS A 46 24.68 -8.01 14.96
CA LYS A 46 24.99 -7.46 16.30
C LYS A 46 26.48 -7.19 16.57
N ALA A 47 27.37 -7.42 15.60
CA ALA A 47 28.82 -7.29 15.80
C ALA A 47 29.39 -5.95 15.29
N ASN A 48 29.48 -4.96 16.19
CA ASN A 48 30.46 -3.86 16.27
C ASN A 48 31.05 -3.27 14.96
N THR A 49 30.24 -3.00 13.93
CA THR A 49 30.64 -2.11 12.81
C THR A 49 29.80 -0.83 12.90
N PRO A 50 30.38 0.34 13.25
CA PRO A 50 29.62 1.57 13.54
C PRO A 50 28.65 2.00 12.43
N ASN A 51 29.07 1.98 11.16
CA ASN A 51 28.21 2.34 10.02
C ASN A 51 27.09 1.29 9.77
N LEU A 52 27.38 0.02 10.05
CA LEU A 52 26.42 -1.08 9.87
C LEU A 52 25.22 -0.96 10.82
N PHE A 53 25.47 -0.38 12.00
CA PHE A 53 24.47 -0.20 13.02
C PHE A 53 23.54 0.97 12.73
N GLU A 54 24.06 2.10 12.27
CA GLU A 54 23.27 3.30 11.97
C GLU A 54 22.24 3.05 10.85
N ARG A 55 22.66 2.44 9.74
CA ARG A 55 21.75 2.15 8.63
C ARG A 55 20.69 1.11 9.01
N LEU A 56 21.04 0.12 9.81
CA LEU A 56 20.09 -0.86 10.33
C LEU A 56 19.08 -0.23 11.30
N GLN A 57 19.52 0.71 12.14
CA GLN A 57 18.60 1.47 12.99
C GLN A 57 17.62 2.31 12.17
N GLN A 58 18.09 2.96 11.10
CA GLN A 58 17.23 3.69 10.18
C GLN A 58 16.16 2.78 9.56
N PHE A 59 16.54 1.62 9.01
CA PHE A 59 15.56 0.68 8.46
C PHE A 59 14.58 0.14 9.51
N ASN A 60 15.03 -0.05 10.76
CA ASN A 60 14.16 -0.42 11.88
C ASN A 60 13.16 0.68 12.28
N HIS A 61 13.47 1.94 12.01
CA HIS A 61 12.53 3.03 12.19
C HIS A 61 11.53 3.06 11.03
N GLU A 62 12.04 3.10 9.80
CA GLU A 62 11.24 3.16 8.57
C GLU A 62 10.25 1.98 8.49
N ILE A 63 10.65 0.76 8.86
CA ILE A 63 9.73 -0.40 8.85
C ILE A 63 8.51 -0.21 9.77
N LYS A 64 8.68 0.49 10.90
CA LYS A 64 7.59 0.75 11.85
C LYS A 64 6.65 1.82 11.31
N GLU A 65 7.20 2.85 10.65
CA GLU A 65 6.40 3.87 9.97
C GLU A 65 5.58 3.23 8.85
N ARG A 66 6.20 2.39 8.01
CA ARG A 66 5.49 1.65 6.95
C ARG A 66 4.43 0.71 7.51
N ALA A 67 4.66 0.06 8.66
CA ALA A 67 3.63 -0.75 9.31
C ALA A 67 2.42 0.07 9.77
N ALA A 68 2.66 1.26 10.35
CA ALA A 68 1.60 2.17 10.76
C ALA A 68 0.81 2.69 9.55
N GLU A 69 1.51 3.07 8.49
CA GLU A 69 0.93 3.55 7.24
C GLU A 69 0.11 2.46 6.53
N THR A 70 0.62 1.22 6.49
CA THR A 70 -0.12 0.05 5.97
C THR A 70 -1.44 -0.13 6.70
N LYS A 71 -1.42 -0.06 8.04
CA LYS A 71 -2.63 -0.16 8.85
C LYS A 71 -3.61 0.97 8.57
N HIS A 72 -3.12 2.19 8.38
CA HIS A 72 -3.95 3.35 8.05
C HIS A 72 -4.62 3.20 6.68
N LEU A 73 -3.84 2.84 5.65
CA LEU A 73 -4.34 2.64 4.29
C LEU A 73 -5.33 1.47 4.20
N LYS A 74 -5.11 0.38 4.94
CA LYS A 74 -6.11 -0.70 5.07
C LYS A 74 -7.45 -0.19 5.60
N LYS A 75 -7.44 0.67 6.63
CA LYS A 75 -8.66 1.25 7.18
C LYS A 75 -9.37 2.13 6.15
N GLU A 76 -8.63 2.98 5.45
CA GLU A 76 -9.19 3.83 4.39
C GLU A 76 -9.83 3.01 3.26
N ILE A 77 -9.19 1.92 2.82
CA ILE A 77 -9.74 1.08 1.76
C ILE A 77 -11.03 0.38 2.22
N VAL A 78 -11.08 -0.11 3.46
CA VAL A 78 -12.32 -0.70 4.01
C VAL A 78 -13.44 0.33 4.08
N GLU A 79 -13.14 1.56 4.52
CA GLU A 79 -14.10 2.66 4.53
C GLU A 79 -14.56 3.04 3.11
N TYR A 80 -13.65 3.03 2.14
CA TYR A 80 -13.95 3.27 0.74
C TYR A 80 -14.85 2.19 0.14
N GLU A 81 -14.57 0.90 0.37
CA GLU A 81 -15.41 -0.21 -0.07
C GLU A 81 -16.83 -0.14 0.50
N SER A 82 -16.96 0.23 1.78
CA SER A 82 -18.27 0.42 2.41
C SER A 82 -19.06 1.53 1.71
N LYS A 83 -18.40 2.61 1.29
CA LYS A 83 -19.03 3.71 0.54
C LYS A 83 -19.37 3.29 -0.89
N LEU A 84 -18.49 2.55 -1.55
CA LEU A 84 -18.71 2.03 -2.90
C LEU A 84 -19.97 1.14 -2.94
N ARG A 85 -20.17 0.30 -1.92
CA ARG A 85 -21.37 -0.54 -1.80
C ARG A 85 -22.65 0.27 -1.63
N GLY A 86 -22.64 1.34 -0.84
CA GLY A 86 -23.81 2.22 -0.67
C GLY A 86 -24.17 3.01 -1.93
N ILE A 87 -23.23 3.20 -2.86
CA ILE A 87 -23.47 3.89 -4.14
C ILE A 87 -24.16 2.99 -5.16
N LEU A 88 -23.93 1.66 -5.12
CA LEU A 88 -24.69 0.70 -5.93
C LEU A 88 -26.20 0.75 -5.64
N GLU A 89 -26.59 1.33 -4.50
CA GLU A 89 -27.97 1.46 -4.04
C GLU A 89 -28.59 2.83 -4.40
N CYS A 90 -27.86 3.73 -5.08
CA CYS A 90 -28.28 5.11 -5.34
C CYS A 90 -28.42 5.42 -6.85
N GLU A 91 -29.57 5.96 -7.28
CA GLU A 91 -29.90 6.21 -8.70
C GLU A 91 -29.55 7.62 -9.21
N ASP A 92 -28.87 8.46 -8.42
CA ASP A 92 -28.63 9.87 -8.75
C ASP A 92 -27.24 10.16 -9.37
N THR A 93 -27.25 10.83 -10.52
CA THR A 93 -26.07 11.29 -11.29
C THR A 93 -25.13 12.23 -10.53
N SER A 94 -25.61 12.89 -9.47
CA SER A 94 -24.76 13.75 -8.62
C SER A 94 -23.71 12.97 -7.83
N CYS A 95 -23.92 11.66 -7.61
CA CYS A 95 -22.94 10.76 -7.02
C CYS A 95 -21.71 10.55 -7.92
N ASP A 96 -21.82 10.84 -9.23
CA ASP A 96 -20.84 10.36 -10.19
C ASP A 96 -19.46 11.02 -10.08
N THR A 97 -19.46 12.35 -9.92
CA THR A 97 -18.21 13.11 -9.78
C THR A 97 -17.53 12.85 -8.43
N TYR A 98 -18.32 12.68 -7.37
CA TYR A 98 -17.81 12.43 -6.04
C TYR A 98 -17.06 11.09 -5.97
N TYR A 99 -17.61 10.02 -6.54
CA TYR A 99 -16.95 8.70 -6.47
C TYR A 99 -15.69 8.66 -7.33
N LEU A 100 -15.67 9.31 -8.50
CA LEU A 100 -14.50 9.41 -9.37
C LEU A 100 -13.33 10.09 -8.66
N VAL A 101 -13.60 11.22 -7.99
CA VAL A 101 -12.59 11.97 -7.25
C VAL A 101 -12.04 11.16 -6.07
N ASN A 102 -12.92 10.50 -5.30
CA ASN A 102 -12.47 9.69 -4.17
C ASN A 102 -11.68 8.47 -4.61
N HIS A 103 -12.12 7.77 -5.66
CA HIS A 103 -11.39 6.65 -6.21
C HIS A 103 -10.00 7.07 -6.68
N LYS A 104 -9.94 8.17 -7.46
CA LYS A 104 -8.66 8.70 -7.93
C LYS A 104 -7.73 9.08 -6.78
N ALA A 105 -8.23 9.78 -5.76
CA ALA A 105 -7.43 10.17 -4.61
C ALA A 105 -6.88 8.96 -3.85
N LEU A 106 -7.70 7.93 -3.63
CA LEU A 106 -7.25 6.70 -2.97
C LEU A 106 -6.27 5.91 -3.83
N LYS A 107 -6.47 5.86 -5.14
CA LYS A 107 -5.55 5.26 -6.09
C LYS A 107 -4.19 5.94 -6.07
N ASP A 108 -4.15 7.26 -6.22
CA ASP A 108 -2.92 8.05 -6.21
C ASP A 108 -2.17 7.83 -4.86
N ARG A 109 -2.90 7.83 -3.73
CA ARG A 109 -2.33 7.53 -2.39
C ARG A 109 -1.78 6.10 -2.30
N PHE A 110 -2.51 5.11 -2.81
CA PHE A 110 -2.07 3.72 -2.81
C PHE A 110 -0.80 3.54 -3.65
N GLU A 111 -0.75 4.14 -4.84
CA GLU A 111 0.39 4.04 -5.76
C GLU A 111 1.65 4.69 -5.17
N GLU A 112 1.51 5.84 -4.51
CA GLU A 112 2.60 6.50 -3.78
C GLU A 112 3.13 5.59 -2.66
N PHE A 113 2.22 5.06 -1.83
CA PHE A 113 2.57 4.14 -0.75
C PHE A 113 3.28 2.89 -1.27
N TYR A 114 2.70 2.23 -2.28
CA TYR A 114 3.21 1.00 -2.87
C TYR A 114 4.62 1.19 -3.44
N THR A 115 4.81 2.28 -4.18
CA THR A 115 6.11 2.64 -4.75
C THR A 115 7.13 2.91 -3.64
N GLY A 116 6.75 3.70 -2.63
CA GLY A 116 7.60 4.00 -1.48
C GLY A 116 8.01 2.75 -0.69
N PHE A 117 7.07 1.81 -0.48
CA PHE A 117 7.36 0.53 0.14
C PHE A 117 8.29 -0.33 -0.71
N SER A 118 8.10 -0.38 -2.03
CA SER A 118 8.95 -1.13 -2.95
C SER A 118 10.40 -0.62 -2.93
N TYR A 119 10.59 0.70 -2.92
CA TYR A 119 11.91 1.32 -2.76
C TYR A 119 12.56 0.96 -1.43
N PHE A 120 11.81 1.07 -0.33
CA PHE A 120 12.27 0.68 1.00
C PHE A 120 12.70 -0.80 1.04
N LYS A 121 11.83 -1.70 0.57
CA LYS A 121 12.08 -3.15 0.54
C LYS A 121 13.35 -3.48 -0.25
N THR A 122 13.50 -2.89 -1.43
CA THR A 122 14.69 -3.04 -2.26
C THR A 122 15.94 -2.53 -1.55
N GLY A 123 15.86 -1.38 -0.87
CA GLY A 123 16.94 -0.83 -0.07
C GLY A 123 17.39 -1.75 1.06
N VAL A 124 16.44 -2.36 1.78
CA VAL A 124 16.72 -3.36 2.81
C VAL A 124 17.42 -4.59 2.23
N TYR A 125 16.89 -5.15 1.15
CA TYR A 125 17.46 -6.36 0.54
C TYR A 125 18.85 -6.14 -0.05
N ASN A 126 19.09 -4.99 -0.71
CA ASN A 126 20.41 -4.66 -1.22
C ASN A 126 21.42 -4.47 -0.08
N TYR A 127 21.00 -3.81 1.00
CA TYR A 127 21.86 -3.61 2.16
C TYR A 127 22.24 -4.94 2.80
N ILE A 128 21.25 -5.80 3.05
CA ILE A 128 21.46 -7.06 3.74
C ILE A 128 22.17 -8.07 2.84
N GLY A 129 21.82 -8.15 1.56
CA GLY A 129 22.51 -8.98 0.58
C GLY A 129 23.96 -8.55 0.33
N GLY A 130 24.32 -7.28 0.58
CA GLY A 130 25.71 -6.83 0.54
C GLY A 130 26.52 -7.20 1.80
N ILE A 131 25.87 -7.68 2.86
CA ILE A 131 26.48 -8.06 4.14
C ILE A 131 26.62 -9.59 4.26
N LEU A 132 25.71 -10.35 3.66
CA LEU A 132 25.71 -11.82 3.59
C LEU A 132 26.75 -12.34 2.59
#